data_AF-A0A2R4MDS2-F1
#
_entry.id   AF-A0A2R4MDS2-F1
#
_cell.length_a   1.000
_cell.length_b   1.000
_cell.length_c   1.000
_cell.angle_alpha   90.00
_cell.angle_beta   90.00
_cell.angle_gamma   90.00
#
_symmetry.space_group_name_H-M   'P 1'
#
loop_
_entity.id
_entity.type
_entity.pdbx_description
1 polymer ?
#
loop_
_entity_poly.entity_id
_entity_poly.type
_entity_poly.pdbx_seq_one_letter_code
_entity_poly.pdbx_strand_id
1 'polypeptide(L)'
;MGDWRQKAIRTIWATHAKLPANASFDERTKALHAAYPFGVRRQYPYKVWLEEQRKYLSRYDPKPAGPLLPPKSPLELAKEKAK
;
A
#
# COMPACT_ATOMS: atom_id res chain seq x y z
N MET A 1 -9.24 23.15 1.34
CA MET A 1 -9.47 21.76 1.78
C MET A 1 -8.29 20.92 1.33
N GLY A 2 -7.43 20.51 2.26
CA GLY A 2 -6.22 19.74 1.93
C GLY A 2 -6.60 18.29 1.60
N ASP A 3 -6.46 17.91 0.34
CA ASP A 3 -6.83 16.58 -0.14
C ASP A 3 -5.87 15.53 0.47
N TRP A 4 -6.38 14.66 1.33
CA TRP A 4 -5.59 13.59 1.98
C TRP A 4 -4.79 12.79 0.94
N ARG A 5 -5.38 12.58 -0.25
CA ARG A 5 -4.72 11.94 -1.37
C ARG A 5 -3.53 12.74 -1.89
N GLN A 6 -3.69 14.05 -2.08
CA GLN A 6 -2.60 14.90 -2.55
C GLN A 6 -1.42 14.94 -1.56
N LYS A 7 -1.71 14.95 -0.24
CA LYS A 7 -0.67 14.83 0.80
C LYS A 7 0.02 13.47 0.79
N ALA A 8 -0.72 12.37 0.56
CA ALA A 8 -0.14 11.04 0.41
C ALA A 8 0.79 10.98 -0.82
N ILE A 9 0.32 11.42 -1.98
CA ILE A 9 1.09 11.46 -3.23
C ILE A 9 2.38 12.26 -3.04
N ARG A 10 2.30 13.49 -2.49
CA ARG A 10 3.50 14.32 -2.24
C ARG A 10 4.52 13.61 -1.36
N THR A 11 4.05 12.92 -0.31
CA THR A 11 4.92 12.20 0.62
C THR A 11 5.59 10.99 -0.05
N ILE A 12 4.85 10.24 -0.88
CA ILE A 12 5.39 9.12 -1.66
C ILE A 12 6.49 9.61 -2.60
N TRP A 13 6.27 10.69 -3.36
CA TRP A 13 7.27 11.24 -4.27
C TRP A 13 8.48 11.82 -3.55
N ALA A 14 8.26 12.52 -2.43
CA ALA A 14 9.36 13.02 -1.60
C ALA A 14 10.22 11.89 -1.00
N THR A 15 9.59 10.74 -0.69
CA THR A 15 10.31 9.54 -0.22
C THR A 15 11.04 8.86 -1.38
N HIS A 16 10.39 8.74 -2.54
CA HIS A 16 11.00 8.21 -3.76
C HIS A 16 12.25 8.97 -4.18
N ALA A 17 12.22 10.31 -4.13
CA ALA A 17 13.36 11.15 -4.47
C ALA A 17 14.59 10.94 -3.55
N LYS A 18 14.38 10.39 -2.34
CA LYS A 18 15.45 10.06 -1.38
C LYS A 18 15.94 8.63 -1.50
N LEU A 19 15.22 7.78 -2.23
CA LEU A 19 15.57 6.37 -2.39
C LEU A 19 16.62 6.21 -3.51
N PRO A 20 17.59 5.30 -3.35
CA PRO A 20 18.51 4.99 -4.44
C PRO A 20 17.76 4.36 -5.61
N ALA A 21 18.24 4.59 -6.84
CA ALA A 21 17.58 4.10 -8.05
C ALA A 21 17.45 2.57 -8.08
N ASN A 22 18.41 1.86 -7.49
CA ASN A 22 18.42 0.40 -7.37
C ASN A 22 17.69 -0.13 -6.11
N ALA A 23 17.00 0.73 -5.35
CA ALA A 23 16.28 0.32 -4.14
C ALA A 23 15.34 -0.84 -4.45
N SER A 24 15.45 -1.91 -3.67
CA SER A 24 14.59 -3.08 -3.81
C SER A 24 13.14 -2.77 -3.42
N PHE A 25 12.21 -3.61 -3.85
CA PHE A 25 10.79 -3.49 -3.50
C PHE A 25 10.56 -3.42 -1.98
N ASP A 26 11.29 -4.25 -1.22
CA ASP A 26 11.23 -4.28 0.23
C ASP A 26 11.71 -2.95 0.85
N GLU A 27 12.81 -2.41 0.35
CA GLU A 27 13.35 -1.12 0.81
C GLU A 27 12.39 0.04 0.54
N ARG A 28 11.80 0.05 -0.66
CA ARG A 28 10.76 1.03 -1.05
C ARG A 28 9.56 0.94 -0.10
N THR A 29 9.12 -0.28 0.23
CA THR A 29 7.99 -0.51 1.14
C THR A 29 8.29 -0.02 2.56
N LYS A 30 9.47 -0.37 3.11
CA LYS A 30 9.93 0.07 4.43
C LYS A 30 10.02 1.60 4.51
N ALA A 31 10.63 2.23 3.51
CA ALA A 31 10.79 3.68 3.46
C ALA A 31 9.43 4.40 3.44
N LEU A 32 8.47 3.93 2.63
CA LEU A 32 7.13 4.50 2.61
C LEU A 32 6.41 4.30 3.95
N HIS A 33 6.51 3.11 4.56
CA HIS A 33 5.86 2.85 5.85
C HIS A 33 6.38 3.74 6.98
N ALA A 34 7.67 4.08 6.95
CA ALA A 34 8.30 5.03 7.88
C ALA A 34 7.90 6.49 7.60
N ALA A 35 7.65 6.85 6.33
CA ALA A 35 7.33 8.21 5.91
C ALA A 35 5.85 8.61 6.14
N TYR A 36 5.05 7.81 6.84
CA TYR A 36 3.61 8.03 6.99
C TYR A 36 3.24 9.44 7.50
N PRO A 37 2.44 10.23 6.75
CA PRO A 37 2.29 11.68 7.02
C PRO A 37 1.05 12.08 7.84
N PHE A 38 0.23 11.12 8.29
CA PHE A 38 -1.09 11.40 8.90
C PHE A 38 -1.19 11.04 10.40
N GLY A 39 -0.06 10.78 11.06
CA GLY A 39 0.00 10.51 12.50
C GLY A 39 -0.58 9.14 12.85
N VAL A 40 -1.78 9.10 13.42
CA VAL A 40 -2.43 7.85 13.82
C VAL A 40 -2.88 7.07 12.59
N ARG A 41 -2.43 5.81 12.48
CA ARG A 41 -2.78 4.87 11.40
C ARG A 41 -4.21 4.35 11.53
N ARG A 42 -5.21 5.23 11.39
CA ARG A 42 -6.63 4.89 11.50
C ARG A 42 -7.47 5.71 10.52
N GLN A 43 -8.72 5.28 10.32
CA GLN A 43 -9.75 6.01 9.57
C GLN A 43 -9.39 6.22 8.08
N TYR A 44 -10.11 7.14 7.45
CA TYR A 44 -9.98 7.48 6.03
C TYR A 44 -8.54 7.83 5.56
N PRO A 45 -7.73 8.66 6.25
CA PRO A 45 -6.40 9.03 5.75
C PRO A 45 -5.44 7.83 5.66
N TYR A 46 -5.58 6.86 6.56
CA TYR A 46 -4.81 5.62 6.49
C TYR A 46 -5.22 4.76 5.29
N LYS A 47 -6.52 4.66 4.97
CA LYS A 47 -6.98 3.95 3.76
C LYS A 47 -6.43 4.59 2.49
N VAL A 48 -6.53 5.91 2.39
CA VAL A 48 -5.98 6.67 1.24
C VAL A 48 -4.47 6.46 1.11
N TRP A 49 -3.74 6.46 2.23
CA TRP A 49 -2.30 6.16 2.23
C TRP A 49 -1.99 4.78 1.63
N LEU A 50 -2.71 3.74 2.08
CA LEU A 50 -2.51 2.37 1.59
C LEU A 50 -2.84 2.24 0.10
N GLU A 51 -3.90 2.90 -0.37
CA GLU A 51 -4.28 2.89 -1.79
C GLU A 51 -3.20 3.49 -2.68
N GLU A 52 -2.68 4.66 -2.32
CA GLU A 52 -1.64 5.34 -3.10
C GLU A 52 -0.29 4.61 -3.00
N GLN A 53 0.05 4.08 -1.82
CA GLN A 53 1.23 3.24 -1.63
C GLN A 53 1.17 2.01 -2.55
N ARG A 54 0.04 1.31 -2.60
CA ARG A 54 -0.14 0.14 -3.48
C ARG A 54 0.03 0.51 -4.95
N LYS A 55 -0.58 1.60 -5.41
CA LYS A 55 -0.43 2.08 -6.80
C LYS A 55 1.02 2.37 -7.17
N TYR A 56 1.78 2.97 -6.25
CA TYR A 56 3.21 3.22 -6.46
C TYR A 56 4.02 1.93 -6.46
N LEU A 57 3.82 1.05 -5.47
CA LEU A 57 4.56 -0.19 -5.32
C LEU A 57 4.31 -1.17 -6.46
N SER A 58 3.09 -1.21 -7.03
CA SER A 58 2.78 -2.04 -8.21
C SER A 58 3.66 -1.75 -9.43
N ARG A 59 4.32 -0.59 -9.51
CA ARG A 59 5.28 -0.28 -10.59
C ARG A 59 6.62 -0.98 -10.43
N TYR A 60 6.93 -1.41 -9.21
CA TYR A 60 8.20 -2.01 -8.81
C TYR A 60 8.02 -3.45 -8.30
N ASP A 61 6.78 -3.95 -8.29
CA ASP A 61 6.49 -5.29 -7.82
C ASP A 61 7.09 -6.31 -8.80
N PRO A 62 7.98 -7.21 -8.34
CA PRO A 62 8.60 -8.21 -9.19
C PRO A 62 7.62 -9.33 -9.58
N LYS A 63 6.44 -9.39 -8.95
CA LYS A 63 5.39 -10.35 -9.26
C LYS A 63 4.37 -9.66 -10.17
N PRO A 64 3.98 -10.26 -11.31
CA PRO A 64 2.82 -9.76 -12.03
C PRO A 64 1.66 -9.76 -11.04
N ALA A 65 0.92 -8.65 -10.97
CA ALA A 65 -0.23 -8.50 -10.08
C ALA A 65 -1.11 -9.75 -10.24
N GLY A 66 -0.98 -10.68 -9.29
CA GLY A 66 -1.83 -11.85 -9.24
C GLY A 66 -3.28 -11.36 -9.15
N PRO A 67 -4.25 -12.12 -9.68
CA PRO A 67 -5.65 -11.70 -9.62
C PRO A 67 -5.96 -11.26 -8.19
N LEU A 68 -6.56 -10.09 -8.05
CA LEU A 68 -7.10 -9.58 -6.80
C LEU A 68 -8.16 -10.58 -6.34
N LEU A 69 -7.72 -11.69 -5.73
CA LEU A 69 -8.62 -12.66 -5.14
C LEU A 69 -9.38 -11.86 -4.07
N PRO A 70 -10.71 -11.71 -4.21
CA PRO A 70 -11.47 -11.09 -3.14
C PRO A 70 -11.18 -11.87 -1.85
N PRO A 71 -11.12 -11.19 -0.68
CA PRO A 71 -10.98 -11.90 0.58
C PRO A 71 -12.07 -12.98 0.63
N LYS A 72 -11.69 -14.25 0.79
CA LYS A 72 -12.63 -15.38 0.84
C LYS A 72 -13.78 -14.99 1.79
N SER A 73 -14.99 -14.89 1.25
CA SER A 73 -16.19 -14.62 2.05
C SER A 73 -16.34 -15.71 3.11
N PRO A 74 -16.89 -15.41 4.31
CA PRO A 74 -17.06 -16.38 5.40
C PRO A 74 -17.70 -17.72 5.01
N LEU A 75 -18.49 -17.71 3.94
CA LEU A 75 -19.15 -18.87 3.33
C LEU A 75 -18.19 -19.91 2.73
N GLU A 76 -17.01 -19.50 2.27
CA GLU A 76 -15.99 -20.40 1.69
C GLU A 76 -15.21 -21.13 2.80
N LEU A 77 -14.94 -20.44 3.91
CA LEU A 77 -14.32 -21.02 5.11
C LEU A 77 -15.20 -22.07 5.79
N ALA A 78 -16.52 -21.93 5.70
CA ALA A 78 -17.47 -22.90 6.25
C ALA A 78 -17.51 -24.21 5.45
N LYS A 79 -17.22 -24.18 4.14
CA LYS A 79 -17.25 -25.37 3.28
C LYS A 79 -16.01 -26.27 3.43
N GLU A 80 -14.85 -25.71 3.76
CA GLU A 80 -13.63 -26.50 4.00
C GLU A 80 -13.65 -27.25 5.35
N LYS A 81 -14.44 -26.80 6.34
CA LYS A 81 -14.56 -27.47 7.65
C LYS A 81 -15.53 -28.65 7.67
N ALA A 82 -16.13 -29.02 6.53
CA ALA A 82 -17.15 -30.06 6.43
C ALA A 82 -16.69 -31.30 5.62
N LYS A 83 -15.38 -31.57 5.55
CA LYS A 83 -14.83 -32.78 4.92
C LYS A 83 -14.10 -33.67 5.93
#